data_AF-A0A8T2TMA6-F1
#
_entry.id   AF-A0A8T2TMA6-F1
#
_cell.length_a   1.000
_cell.length_b   1.000
_cell.length_c   1.000
_cell.angle_alpha   90.00
_cell.angle_beta   90.00
_cell.angle_gamma   90.00
#
_symmetry.space_group_name_H-M   'P 1'
#
loop_
_entity.id
_entity.type
_entity.pdbx_description
1 polymer ?
#
loop_
_entity_poly.entity_id
_entity_poly.type
_entity_poly.pdbx_seq_one_letter_code
_entity_poly.pdbx_strand_id
1 'polypeptide(L)'
;MSEAATSFYFLKTEQRDLKCAGMGFLDKVKASAKPESQAVSSSSCVTPLERPHDSTSGVPNEETRVLSQPQSLKDMNILDKKLQKIIQAHKLQRFYGAAKYQTVLQKLSSISFPDIASQWNIGKELAYDLAPLALYDIVFFCDDSWSMKGEENGKRIDDLKFILSKVSAVATLFDDDGICVRFLNSNVTGDGIRNGRDVEKLISQLGFDGNTRLGTNFDAKVIQPLVLGQARSNVLMPKPVLAILITDGEPNNEKKDKIVEVIRKAKDDLERTPYGSGAFAVQIAQVGRDAKAQKFLESLDTDPVVGGMIDCTSYYEMEEEEFAKNGLIMTPDLWLLKLCIGAIDPEYDSKDE
;
A
#
# COMPACT_ATOMS: atom_id res chain seq x y z
N MET A 1 -5.34 29.99 -18.13
CA MET A 1 -6.32 29.11 -17.46
C MET A 1 -6.40 27.83 -18.30
N SER A 2 -5.30 27.07 -18.31
CA SER A 2 -5.11 25.73 -17.70
C SER A 2 -5.81 24.60 -18.49
N GLU A 3 -5.05 24.03 -19.44
CA GLU A 3 -5.38 22.92 -20.35
C GLU A 3 -5.15 21.51 -19.73
N ALA A 4 -5.10 21.39 -18.40
CA ALA A 4 -4.72 20.13 -17.74
C ALA A 4 -5.88 19.17 -17.42
N ALA A 5 -7.11 19.42 -17.89
CA ALA A 5 -8.28 18.62 -17.53
C ALA A 5 -8.75 17.61 -18.61
N THR A 6 -8.03 17.46 -19.73
CA THR A 6 -8.59 16.82 -20.94
C THR A 6 -8.23 15.33 -21.11
N SER A 7 -7.49 14.69 -20.20
CA SER A 7 -7.00 13.31 -20.47
C SER A 7 -7.92 12.16 -20.02
N PHE A 8 -9.13 12.42 -19.50
CA PHE A 8 -10.03 11.37 -18.99
C PHE A 8 -11.38 11.22 -19.70
N TYR A 9 -11.66 12.02 -20.74
CA TYR A 9 -12.91 11.90 -21.50
C TYR A 9 -12.69 11.25 -22.87
N PHE A 10 -12.50 9.94 -22.93
CA PHE A 10 -12.78 9.16 -24.14
C PHE A 10 -12.85 7.66 -23.86
N LEU A 11 -13.98 7.19 -23.30
CA LEU A 11 -14.42 5.80 -23.46
C LEU A 11 -15.96 5.78 -23.43
N LYS A 12 -16.56 6.19 -24.54
CA LYS A 12 -17.97 5.94 -24.81
C LYS A 12 -18.14 5.64 -26.29
N THR A 13 -18.05 4.35 -26.65
CA THR A 13 -18.94 3.65 -27.58
C THR A 13 -18.50 2.19 -27.71
N GLU A 14 -19.49 1.29 -27.78
CA GLU A 14 -19.40 -0.15 -28.06
C GLU A 14 -18.96 -1.07 -26.91
N GLN A 15 -19.91 -1.35 -26.01
CA GLN A 15 -20.35 -2.73 -25.75
C GLN A 15 -21.67 -2.68 -24.97
N ARG A 16 -22.78 -2.65 -25.71
CA ARG A 16 -24.06 -3.15 -25.20
C ARG A 16 -24.10 -4.64 -25.50
N ASP A 17 -24.72 -5.37 -24.56
CA ASP A 17 -25.00 -6.80 -24.54
C ASP A 17 -23.86 -7.68 -24.01
N LEU A 18 -23.91 -7.97 -22.69
CA LEU A 18 -24.30 -9.28 -22.17
C LEU A 18 -24.60 -9.17 -20.66
N LYS A 19 -25.84 -9.52 -20.30
CA LYS A 19 -26.30 -9.65 -18.90
C LYS A 19 -25.91 -11.00 -18.31
N CYS A 20 -25.60 -10.98 -17.01
CA CYS A 20 -25.84 -12.02 -15.99
C CYS A 20 -25.22 -13.41 -16.16
N ALA A 21 -24.18 -13.70 -15.36
CA ALA A 21 -24.10 -14.91 -14.55
C ALA A 21 -23.03 -14.73 -13.46
N GLY A 22 -23.46 -14.66 -12.19
CA GLY A 22 -22.56 -14.72 -11.04
C GLY A 22 -21.98 -16.12 -10.90
N MET A 23 -20.66 -16.22 -10.87
CA MET A 23 -19.92 -17.38 -10.39
C MET A 23 -18.70 -16.88 -9.62
N GLY A 24 -18.59 -17.32 -8.37
CA GLY A 24 -17.53 -16.95 -7.45
C GLY A 24 -16.15 -17.22 -8.03
N PHE A 25 -15.28 -16.23 -7.86
CA PHE A 25 -13.88 -16.26 -8.25
C PHE A 25 -13.15 -17.32 -7.41
N LEU A 26 -12.56 -18.31 -8.11
CA LEU A 26 -11.54 -19.28 -7.70
C LEU A 26 -11.97 -20.52 -6.88
N ASP A 27 -12.43 -21.55 -7.58
CA ASP A 27 -12.38 -22.95 -7.14
C ASP A 27 -11.49 -23.76 -8.10
N LYS A 28 -10.32 -24.24 -7.63
CA LYS A 28 -9.77 -25.61 -7.81
C LYS A 28 -8.24 -25.69 -7.61
N VAL A 29 -7.87 -26.72 -6.83
CA VAL A 29 -6.63 -27.53 -6.77
C VAL A 29 -5.90 -27.46 -5.41
N LYS A 30 -5.97 -28.57 -4.65
CA LYS A 30 -5.21 -28.89 -3.43
C LYS A 30 -4.19 -30.00 -3.72
N ALA A 31 -3.01 -29.96 -3.08
CA ALA A 31 -2.50 -31.03 -2.20
C ALA A 31 -1.07 -30.77 -1.63
N SER A 32 -1.02 -30.53 -0.31
CA SER A 32 -0.12 -31.02 0.77
C SER A 32 1.39 -31.26 0.59
N ALA A 33 2.21 -30.65 1.47
CA ALA A 33 3.23 -31.31 2.34
C ALA A 33 3.84 -30.35 3.41
N LYS A 34 4.12 -30.87 4.61
CA LYS A 34 4.79 -30.26 5.81
C LYS A 34 6.33 -30.28 5.66
N PRO A 35 7.16 -29.43 6.34
CA PRO A 35 7.60 -29.72 7.73
C PRO A 35 8.07 -28.52 8.63
N GLU A 36 8.47 -28.95 9.84
CA GLU A 36 9.01 -28.40 11.08
C GLU A 36 9.84 -27.09 11.15
N SER A 37 9.79 -26.54 12.36
CA SER A 37 10.26 -25.24 12.86
C SER A 37 11.74 -25.20 13.30
N GLN A 38 12.43 -24.09 13.03
CA GLN A 38 13.51 -23.57 13.89
C GLN A 38 13.50 -22.03 13.92
N ALA A 39 13.74 -21.47 15.10
CA ALA A 39 13.65 -20.05 15.44
C ALA A 39 14.89 -19.26 15.02
N VAL A 40 14.74 -18.02 14.53
CA VAL A 40 15.84 -17.07 14.31
C VAL A 40 15.41 -15.62 14.65
N SER A 41 16.39 -14.89 15.18
CA SER A 41 16.40 -13.53 15.72
C SER A 41 16.04 -12.40 14.73
N SER A 42 15.41 -11.35 15.29
CA SER A 42 14.95 -10.12 14.64
C SER A 42 16.08 -9.18 14.19
N SER A 43 16.10 -8.84 12.89
CA SER A 43 16.83 -7.72 12.30
C SER A 43 15.82 -6.78 11.64
N SER A 44 15.87 -5.48 11.96
CA SER A 44 14.89 -4.46 11.56
C SER A 44 15.09 -3.97 10.12
N CYS A 45 13.99 -3.82 9.35
CA CYS A 45 13.99 -3.30 7.97
C CYS A 45 14.37 -1.81 7.83
N VAL A 46 14.49 -1.05 8.92
CA VAL A 46 14.58 0.42 8.84
C VAL A 46 15.97 1.01 9.16
N THR A 47 17.05 0.29 8.86
CA THR A 47 18.41 0.86 8.96
C THR A 47 19.32 0.40 7.82
N PRO A 48 20.36 1.20 7.45
CA PRO A 48 21.26 0.87 6.35
C PRO A 48 22.26 -0.21 6.80
N LEU A 49 22.30 -1.34 6.12
CA LEU A 49 23.40 -2.30 6.26
C LEU A 49 24.58 -1.85 5.38
N GLU A 50 25.69 -1.45 6.00
CA GLU A 50 27.01 -1.39 5.36
C GLU A 50 27.51 -2.82 5.09
N ARG A 51 27.98 -3.08 3.86
CA ARG A 51 28.54 -4.38 3.45
C ARG A 51 30.02 -4.50 3.84
N PRO A 52 30.49 -5.62 4.43
CA PRO A 52 31.89 -5.98 4.39
C PRO A 52 32.25 -6.60 3.02
N HIS A 53 33.42 -6.22 2.51
CA HIS A 53 34.04 -6.83 1.35
C HIS A 53 34.44 -8.28 1.64
N ASP A 54 34.01 -9.22 0.80
CA ASP A 54 34.77 -10.45 0.62
C ASP A 54 34.69 -10.93 -0.84
N SER A 55 35.85 -11.38 -1.33
CA SER A 55 36.15 -11.66 -2.72
C SER A 55 36.21 -13.17 -2.95
N THR A 56 35.27 -13.73 -3.70
CA THR A 56 35.48 -15.02 -4.37
C THR A 56 34.72 -15.10 -5.69
N SER A 57 35.49 -15.40 -6.73
CA SER A 57 35.09 -15.62 -8.12
C SER A 57 34.21 -16.86 -8.29
N GLY A 58 33.05 -16.67 -8.93
CA GLY A 58 32.23 -17.74 -9.48
C GLY A 58 31.36 -17.17 -10.59
N VAL A 59 31.57 -17.62 -11.82
CA VAL A 59 30.81 -17.20 -13.02
C VAL A 59 29.46 -17.92 -13.01
N PRO A 60 28.31 -17.22 -13.14
CA PRO A 60 27.06 -17.85 -13.50
C PRO A 60 26.60 -17.46 -14.92
N ASN A 61 25.94 -18.43 -15.55
CA ASN A 61 25.40 -18.42 -16.91
C ASN A 61 24.52 -17.20 -17.24
N GLU A 62 24.65 -16.72 -18.47
CA GLU A 62 23.79 -15.72 -19.10
C GLU A 62 22.38 -16.28 -19.33
N GLU A 63 21.48 -16.06 -18.37
CA GLU A 63 20.06 -15.92 -18.67
C GLU A 63 19.82 -14.47 -19.12
N THR A 64 19.12 -14.35 -20.25
CA THR A 64 18.87 -13.10 -20.97
C THR A 64 18.16 -12.08 -20.08
N ARG A 65 18.92 -11.16 -19.48
CA ARG A 65 18.40 -9.97 -18.82
C ARG A 65 17.82 -9.09 -19.91
N VAL A 66 16.49 -9.04 -20.02
CA VAL A 66 15.79 -8.05 -20.85
C VAL A 66 16.21 -6.68 -20.32
N LEU A 67 17.08 -6.00 -21.06
CA LEU A 67 17.47 -4.63 -20.75
C LEU A 67 16.22 -3.77 -20.91
N SER A 68 15.70 -3.23 -19.80
CA SER A 68 14.65 -2.22 -19.84
C SER A 68 15.13 -1.06 -20.69
N GLN A 69 14.35 -0.70 -21.73
CA GLN A 69 14.69 0.47 -22.54
C GLN A 69 14.63 1.71 -21.64
N PRO A 70 15.62 2.63 -21.74
CA PRO A 70 15.60 3.86 -20.94
C PRO A 70 14.30 4.62 -21.15
N GLN A 71 13.71 5.11 -20.06
CA GLN A 71 12.51 5.95 -20.15
C GLN A 71 12.78 7.17 -21.04
N SER A 72 11.79 7.58 -21.86
CA SER A 72 11.98 8.73 -22.74
C SER A 72 12.09 10.02 -21.93
N LEU A 73 12.75 11.04 -22.48
CA LEU A 73 12.86 12.36 -21.82
C LEU A 73 11.48 12.98 -21.49
N LYS A 74 10.45 12.68 -22.31
CA LYS A 74 9.09 13.14 -22.05
C LYS A 74 8.49 12.42 -20.84
N ASP A 75 8.68 11.10 -20.77
CA ASP A 75 8.19 10.27 -19.65
C ASP A 75 8.86 10.70 -18.33
N MET A 76 10.16 10.96 -18.34
CA MET A 76 10.88 11.45 -17.16
C MET A 76 10.39 12.83 -16.67
N ASN A 77 10.01 13.72 -17.59
CA ASN A 77 9.42 15.02 -17.20
C ASN A 77 8.04 14.86 -16.56
N ILE A 78 7.25 13.86 -16.96
CA ILE A 78 5.95 13.56 -16.34
C ILE A 78 6.17 13.05 -14.92
N LEU A 79 7.08 12.07 -14.76
CA LEU A 79 7.43 11.50 -13.46
C LEU A 79 7.99 12.56 -12.49
N ASP A 80 8.91 13.41 -12.96
CA ASP A 80 9.48 14.50 -12.15
C ASP A 80 8.40 15.47 -11.65
N LYS A 81 7.53 15.93 -12.55
CA LYS A 81 6.41 16.81 -12.17
C LYS A 81 5.48 16.15 -11.16
N LYS A 82 5.18 14.86 -11.35
CA LYS A 82 4.32 14.11 -10.43
C LYS A 82 4.95 14.03 -9.05
N LEU A 83 6.22 13.60 -8.94
CA LEU A 83 6.89 13.52 -7.64
C LEU A 83 7.02 14.88 -6.95
N GLN A 84 7.35 15.95 -7.69
CA GLN A 84 7.41 17.31 -7.12
C GLN A 84 6.06 17.74 -6.54
N LYS A 85 4.96 17.44 -7.24
CA LYS A 85 3.60 17.74 -6.74
C LYS A 85 3.33 17.03 -5.42
N ILE A 86 3.67 15.74 -5.31
CA ILE A 86 3.47 14.94 -4.08
C ILE A 86 4.36 15.45 -2.95
N ILE A 87 5.65 15.70 -3.23
CA ILE A 87 6.58 16.28 -2.24
C ILE A 87 6.08 17.63 -1.73
N GLN A 88 5.51 18.47 -2.59
CA GLN A 88 4.96 19.75 -2.20
C GLN A 88 3.67 19.59 -1.38
N ALA A 89 2.72 18.78 -1.85
CA ALA A 89 1.43 18.56 -1.20
C ALA A 89 1.60 18.05 0.24
N HIS A 90 2.52 17.09 0.43
CA HIS A 90 2.78 16.46 1.72
C HIS A 90 3.97 17.05 2.48
N LYS A 91 4.55 18.16 2.02
CA LYS A 91 5.69 18.85 2.65
C LYS A 91 6.91 17.93 2.93
N LEU A 92 7.27 17.07 1.98
CA LEU A 92 8.33 16.05 2.14
C LEU A 92 9.75 16.56 1.84
N GLN A 93 9.95 17.87 1.71
CA GLN A 93 11.24 18.44 1.28
C GLN A 93 12.39 18.08 2.22
N ARG A 94 12.09 17.85 3.50
CA ARG A 94 13.08 17.41 4.50
C ARG A 94 13.71 16.06 4.14
N PHE A 95 12.94 15.16 3.53
CA PHE A 95 13.38 13.82 3.13
C PHE A 95 14.13 13.83 1.80
N TYR A 96 13.75 14.71 0.87
CA TYR A 96 14.20 14.71 -0.52
C TYR A 96 15.02 15.94 -0.88
N GLY A 97 16.19 16.08 -0.25
CA GLY A 97 17.22 17.01 -0.73
C GLY A 97 17.72 16.64 -2.13
N ALA A 98 18.38 17.58 -2.82
CA ALA A 98 18.74 17.46 -4.24
C ALA A 98 19.42 16.12 -4.60
N ALA A 99 20.39 15.67 -3.81
CA ALA A 99 21.11 14.42 -4.07
C ALA A 99 20.19 13.18 -3.98
N LYS A 100 19.38 13.09 -2.92
CA LYS A 100 18.48 11.96 -2.71
C LYS A 100 17.33 11.95 -3.71
N TYR A 101 16.78 13.12 -4.05
CA TYR A 101 15.78 13.25 -5.09
C TYR A 101 16.31 12.79 -6.45
N GLN A 102 17.55 13.14 -6.79
CA GLN A 102 18.19 12.67 -8.02
C GLN A 102 18.35 11.14 -8.04
N THR A 103 18.67 10.51 -6.91
CA THR A 103 18.71 9.05 -6.79
C THR A 103 17.33 8.40 -7.06
N VAL A 104 16.25 9.00 -6.57
CA VAL A 104 14.88 8.54 -6.85
C VAL A 104 14.60 8.60 -8.36
N LEU A 105 14.89 9.74 -9.02
CA LEU A 105 14.69 9.88 -10.46
C LEU A 105 15.54 8.91 -11.28
N GLN A 106 16.80 8.67 -10.88
CA GLN A 106 17.66 7.68 -11.53
C GLN A 106 17.06 6.27 -11.41
N LYS A 107 16.55 5.90 -10.23
CA LYS A 107 15.87 4.62 -10.05
C LYS A 107 14.65 4.49 -10.96
N LEU A 108 13.77 5.50 -10.97
CA LEU A 108 12.59 5.51 -11.84
C LEU A 108 12.94 5.39 -13.33
N SER A 109 14.06 5.97 -13.77
CA SER A 109 14.50 5.87 -15.17
C SER A 109 14.88 4.45 -15.61
N SER A 110 15.16 3.56 -14.66
CA SER A 110 15.51 2.16 -14.90
C SER A 110 14.30 1.20 -14.89
N ILE A 111 13.15 1.68 -14.39
CA ILE A 111 11.90 0.91 -14.29
C ILE A 111 11.17 0.94 -15.62
N SER A 112 10.63 -0.20 -16.04
CA SER A 112 9.80 -0.31 -17.25
C SER A 112 8.32 -0.11 -16.91
N PHE A 113 7.84 1.12 -16.99
CA PHE A 113 6.41 1.43 -16.81
C PHE A 113 5.47 0.75 -17.83
N PRO A 114 5.87 0.50 -19.11
CA PRO A 114 5.07 -0.33 -20.01
C PRO A 114 4.85 -1.75 -19.48
N ASP A 115 5.86 -2.35 -18.83
CA ASP A 115 5.72 -3.69 -18.25
C ASP A 115 4.82 -3.68 -17.03
N ILE A 116 4.90 -2.63 -16.19
CA ILE A 116 3.96 -2.40 -15.09
C ILE A 116 2.53 -2.30 -15.64
N ALA A 117 2.33 -1.47 -16.66
CA ALA A 117 1.03 -1.27 -17.29
C ALA A 117 0.45 -2.59 -17.84
N SER A 118 1.27 -3.41 -18.48
CA SER A 118 0.89 -4.74 -18.98
C SER A 118 0.57 -5.71 -17.84
N GLN A 119 1.41 -5.79 -16.80
CA GLN A 119 1.23 -6.68 -15.65
C GLN A 119 -0.02 -6.34 -14.83
N TRP A 120 -0.38 -5.06 -14.79
CA TRP A 120 -1.54 -4.53 -14.09
C TRP A 120 -2.75 -4.35 -14.98
N ASN A 121 -2.67 -4.66 -16.27
CA ASN A 121 -3.77 -4.47 -17.21
C ASN A 121 -4.34 -3.03 -17.17
N ILE A 122 -3.47 -2.03 -17.00
CA ILE A 122 -3.80 -0.60 -16.95
C ILE A 122 -3.16 0.15 -18.12
N GLY A 123 -3.66 1.35 -18.40
CA GLY A 123 -3.01 2.26 -19.35
C GLY A 123 -1.61 2.68 -18.87
N LYS A 124 -0.69 2.93 -19.81
CA LYS A 124 0.68 3.38 -19.50
C LYS A 124 0.71 4.59 -18.57
N GLU A 125 -0.18 5.55 -18.79
CA GLU A 125 -0.26 6.77 -17.97
C GLU A 125 -0.62 6.46 -16.51
N LEU A 126 -1.50 5.48 -16.26
CA LEU A 126 -1.86 5.04 -14.91
C LEU A 126 -0.71 4.33 -14.21
N ALA A 127 0.20 3.68 -14.96
CA ALA A 127 1.38 3.08 -14.36
C ALA A 127 2.32 4.14 -13.76
N TYR A 128 2.38 5.36 -14.34
CA TYR A 128 3.12 6.47 -13.75
C TYR A 128 2.54 6.92 -12.41
N ASP A 129 1.26 6.65 -12.17
CA ASP A 129 0.61 7.03 -10.93
C ASP A 129 1.11 6.24 -9.72
N LEU A 130 1.78 5.10 -9.94
CA LEU A 130 2.45 4.32 -8.89
C LEU A 130 3.83 4.87 -8.50
N ALA A 131 4.44 5.75 -9.30
CA ALA A 131 5.78 6.28 -9.04
C ALA A 131 5.95 6.98 -7.67
N PRO A 132 4.95 7.68 -7.11
CA PRO A 132 5.02 8.25 -5.76
C PRO A 132 5.30 7.24 -4.65
N LEU A 133 5.04 5.94 -4.85
CA LEU A 133 5.43 4.90 -3.89
C LEU A 133 6.94 4.88 -3.63
N ALA A 134 7.78 5.33 -4.58
CA ALA A 134 9.23 5.47 -4.38
C ALA A 134 9.60 6.49 -3.27
N LEU A 135 8.64 7.33 -2.86
CA LEU A 135 8.84 8.33 -1.81
C LEU A 135 8.50 7.80 -0.41
N TYR A 136 7.99 6.58 -0.24
CA TYR A 136 7.51 6.11 1.05
C TYR A 136 8.06 4.73 1.39
N ASP A 137 8.33 4.49 2.67
CA ASP A 137 8.44 3.13 3.20
C ASP A 137 7.03 2.61 3.46
N ILE A 138 6.69 1.43 2.92
CA ILE A 138 5.34 0.89 2.99
C ILE A 138 5.22 -0.13 4.12
N VAL A 139 4.26 0.11 5.01
CA VAL A 139 3.94 -0.77 6.14
C VAL A 139 2.50 -1.26 6.02
N PHE A 140 2.31 -2.56 5.89
CA PHE A 140 0.99 -3.16 6.02
C PHE A 140 0.65 -3.46 7.48
N PHE A 141 -0.56 -3.09 7.89
CA PHE A 141 -1.15 -3.52 9.15
C PHE A 141 -2.42 -4.33 8.86
N CYS A 142 -2.31 -5.63 8.99
CA CYS A 142 -3.30 -6.58 8.52
C CYS A 142 -4.14 -7.12 9.67
N ASP A 143 -5.45 -7.16 9.48
CA ASP A 143 -6.37 -7.83 10.37
C ASP A 143 -6.20 -9.35 10.29
N ASP A 144 -5.93 -9.96 11.44
CA ASP A 144 -5.87 -11.40 11.65
C ASP A 144 -6.81 -11.83 12.79
N SER A 145 -7.92 -11.11 12.97
CA SER A 145 -8.98 -11.45 13.92
C SER A 145 -9.77 -12.68 13.49
N TRP A 146 -10.65 -13.17 14.37
CA TRP A 146 -11.48 -14.34 14.08
C TRP A 146 -12.45 -14.13 12.91
N SER A 147 -12.99 -12.93 12.70
CA SER A 147 -13.98 -12.64 11.64
C SER A 147 -13.42 -12.89 10.24
N MET A 148 -12.13 -12.62 10.03
CA MET A 148 -11.41 -12.86 8.77
C MET A 148 -11.51 -14.32 8.30
N LYS A 149 -11.53 -15.27 9.24
CA LYS A 149 -11.64 -16.71 8.97
C LYS A 149 -13.05 -17.25 9.15
N GLY A 150 -13.76 -16.75 10.17
CA GLY A 150 -15.06 -17.24 10.59
C GLY A 150 -16.19 -16.88 9.63
N GLU A 151 -16.02 -15.82 8.85
CA GLU A 151 -17.02 -15.32 7.90
C GLU A 151 -16.56 -15.46 6.44
N GLU A 152 -17.53 -15.40 5.52
CA GLU A 152 -17.32 -15.46 4.07
C GLU A 152 -16.46 -16.66 3.59
N ASN A 153 -16.46 -17.76 4.35
CA ASN A 153 -15.68 -18.98 4.09
C ASN A 153 -14.17 -18.74 3.91
N GLY A 154 -13.61 -17.72 4.58
CA GLY A 154 -12.18 -17.39 4.52
C GLY A 154 -11.78 -16.54 3.31
N LYS A 155 -12.72 -16.10 2.47
CA LYS A 155 -12.43 -15.24 1.31
C LYS A 155 -11.72 -13.93 1.67
N ARG A 156 -11.98 -13.38 2.86
CA ARG A 156 -11.30 -12.18 3.38
C ARG A 156 -9.79 -12.38 3.48
N ILE A 157 -9.35 -13.60 3.80
CA ILE A 157 -7.93 -13.97 3.85
C ILE A 157 -7.34 -14.03 2.44
N ASP A 158 -8.09 -14.54 1.47
CA ASP A 158 -7.65 -14.58 0.07
C ASP A 158 -7.54 -13.16 -0.52
N ASP A 159 -8.48 -12.27 -0.21
CA ASP A 159 -8.42 -10.85 -0.60
C ASP A 159 -7.21 -10.16 0.05
N LEU A 160 -6.97 -10.38 1.35
CA LEU A 160 -5.78 -9.89 2.06
C LEU A 160 -4.48 -10.35 1.37
N LYS A 161 -4.36 -11.64 1.05
CA LYS A 161 -3.21 -12.22 0.34
C LYS A 161 -3.02 -11.61 -1.04
N PHE A 162 -4.11 -11.40 -1.77
CA PHE A 162 -4.11 -10.82 -3.10
C PHE A 162 -3.58 -9.39 -3.07
N ILE A 163 -4.13 -8.54 -2.19
CA ILE A 163 -3.69 -7.15 -2.02
C ILE A 163 -2.20 -7.11 -1.64
N LEU A 164 -1.80 -7.83 -0.59
CA LEU A 164 -0.40 -7.86 -0.15
C LEU A 164 0.56 -8.34 -1.24
N SER A 165 0.18 -9.35 -2.01
CA SER A 165 1.01 -9.88 -3.10
C SER A 165 1.16 -8.88 -4.24
N LYS A 166 0.08 -8.18 -4.61
CA LYS A 166 0.10 -7.16 -5.66
C LYS A 166 0.90 -5.94 -5.25
N VAL A 167 0.65 -5.41 -4.05
CA VAL A 167 1.35 -4.21 -3.57
C VAL A 167 2.82 -4.51 -3.28
N SER A 168 3.17 -5.66 -2.68
CA SER A 168 4.59 -6.02 -2.49
C SER A 168 5.36 -6.13 -3.79
N ALA A 169 4.75 -6.71 -4.84
CA ALA A 169 5.37 -6.82 -6.15
C ALA A 169 5.64 -5.46 -6.80
N VAL A 170 4.77 -4.46 -6.59
CA VAL A 170 4.97 -3.11 -7.13
C VAL A 170 5.86 -2.24 -6.26
N ALA A 171 5.65 -2.26 -4.95
CA ALA A 171 6.48 -1.56 -3.99
C ALA A 171 7.96 -1.89 -4.21
N THR A 172 8.29 -3.15 -4.48
CA THR A 172 9.69 -3.57 -4.72
C THR A 172 10.28 -3.16 -6.06
N LEU A 173 9.48 -2.68 -7.00
CA LEU A 173 10.01 -2.01 -8.20
C LEU A 173 10.57 -0.63 -7.83
N PHE A 174 9.90 0.04 -6.89
CA PHE A 174 10.23 1.39 -6.44
C PHE A 174 11.16 1.40 -5.22
N ASP A 175 11.22 0.31 -4.46
CA ASP A 175 11.95 0.21 -3.20
C ASP A 175 12.88 -1.01 -3.10
N ASP A 176 14.07 -0.80 -2.55
CA ASP A 176 15.13 -1.83 -2.51
C ASP A 176 15.14 -2.64 -1.22
N ASP A 177 14.52 -2.18 -0.14
CA ASP A 177 14.40 -2.89 1.14
C ASP A 177 13.11 -3.72 1.23
N GLY A 178 12.02 -3.29 0.57
CA GLY A 178 10.76 -4.01 0.47
C GLY A 178 9.75 -3.57 1.53
N ILE A 179 8.60 -4.24 1.61
CA ILE A 179 7.54 -3.81 2.55
C ILE A 179 7.73 -4.44 3.93
N CYS A 180 7.21 -3.78 4.97
CA CYS A 180 7.10 -4.38 6.30
C CYS A 180 5.61 -4.71 6.58
N VAL A 181 5.33 -5.82 7.23
CA VAL A 181 4.00 -6.35 7.49
C VAL A 181 3.87 -6.63 8.99
N ARG A 182 2.80 -6.12 9.58
CA ARG A 182 2.41 -6.30 10.98
C ARG A 182 0.98 -6.81 11.02
N PHE A 183 0.66 -7.61 12.03
CA PHE A 183 -0.68 -8.16 12.22
C PHE A 183 -1.33 -7.60 13.47
N LEU A 184 -2.65 -7.49 13.44
CA LEU A 184 -3.45 -6.88 14.49
C LEU A 184 -3.25 -7.61 15.82
N ASN A 185 -3.44 -8.92 15.85
CA ASN A 185 -3.36 -9.79 17.02
C ASN A 185 -2.01 -10.48 17.12
N SER A 186 -1.54 -11.14 16.05
CA SER A 186 -0.30 -11.91 16.05
C SER A 186 0.96 -11.07 16.25
N ASN A 187 1.97 -11.66 16.89
CA ASN A 187 3.33 -11.10 16.99
C ASN A 187 4.23 -11.51 15.82
N VAL A 188 3.72 -12.30 14.87
CA VAL A 188 4.41 -12.57 13.61
C VAL A 188 4.66 -11.23 12.89
N THR A 189 5.84 -11.07 12.31
CA THR A 189 6.23 -9.88 11.57
C THR A 189 6.90 -10.28 10.27
N GLY A 190 6.64 -9.54 9.20
CA GLY A 190 7.39 -9.63 7.95
C GLY A 190 8.17 -8.34 7.75
N ASP A 191 9.47 -8.42 7.53
CA ASP A 191 10.31 -7.26 7.23
C ASP A 191 11.04 -7.55 5.90
N GLY A 192 11.03 -6.59 4.99
CA GLY A 192 11.61 -6.74 3.65
C GLY A 192 10.90 -7.78 2.78
N ILE A 193 9.57 -7.85 2.86
CA ILE A 193 8.74 -8.73 2.02
C ILE A 193 8.76 -8.21 0.59
N ARG A 194 9.06 -9.08 -0.38
CA ARG A 194 9.29 -8.64 -1.78
C ARG A 194 8.37 -9.23 -2.83
N ASN A 195 7.67 -10.31 -2.50
CA ASN A 195 6.90 -11.07 -3.48
C ASN A 195 5.79 -11.87 -2.80
N GLY A 196 4.86 -12.37 -3.61
CA GLY A 196 3.73 -13.17 -3.12
C GLY A 196 4.12 -14.46 -2.40
N ARG A 197 5.30 -15.05 -2.68
CA ARG A 197 5.75 -16.25 -1.95
C ARG A 197 6.10 -15.93 -0.50
N ASP A 198 6.74 -14.79 -0.27
CA ASP A 198 7.05 -14.31 1.09
C ASP A 198 5.76 -13.99 1.85
N VAL A 199 4.79 -13.37 1.17
CA VAL A 199 3.44 -13.10 1.72
C VAL A 199 2.73 -14.38 2.13
N GLU A 200 2.67 -15.39 1.25
CA GLU A 200 2.04 -16.67 1.54
C GLU A 200 2.69 -17.37 2.74
N LYS A 201 4.03 -17.40 2.78
CA LYS A 201 4.77 -17.96 3.91
C LYS A 201 4.45 -17.22 5.22
N LEU A 202 4.34 -15.90 5.17
CA LEU A 202 4.03 -15.09 6.34
C LEU A 202 2.60 -15.38 6.86
N ILE A 203 1.61 -15.34 5.97
CA ILE A 203 0.20 -15.54 6.33
C ILE A 203 -0.08 -16.97 6.78
N SER A 204 0.63 -17.96 6.24
CA SER A 204 0.49 -19.37 6.66
C SER A 204 0.79 -19.63 8.15
N GLN A 205 1.46 -18.69 8.83
CA GLN A 205 1.80 -18.79 10.25
C GLN A 205 0.70 -18.29 11.18
N LEU A 206 -0.38 -17.69 10.64
CA LEU A 206 -1.42 -17.02 11.42
C LEU A 206 -2.53 -17.96 11.83
N GLY A 207 -3.04 -17.76 13.05
CA GLY A 207 -4.20 -18.49 13.58
C GLY A 207 -5.55 -17.93 13.12
N PHE A 208 -5.58 -16.62 12.79
CA PHE A 208 -6.79 -15.81 12.59
C PHE A 208 -7.72 -15.91 13.81
N ASP A 209 -7.30 -15.26 14.90
CA ASP A 209 -7.97 -15.28 16.19
C ASP A 209 -7.88 -13.91 16.88
N GLY A 210 -8.65 -13.73 17.94
CA GLY A 210 -8.66 -12.48 18.70
C GLY A 210 -9.67 -11.45 18.22
N ASN A 211 -9.56 -10.27 18.81
CA ASN A 211 -10.50 -9.16 18.71
C ASN A 211 -9.95 -8.08 17.77
N THR A 212 -10.81 -7.27 17.19
CA THR A 212 -10.46 -6.20 16.26
C THR A 212 -10.11 -4.92 17.03
N ARG A 213 -9.04 -4.96 17.83
CA ARG A 213 -8.51 -3.78 18.56
C ARG A 213 -7.59 -2.94 17.67
N LEU A 214 -8.13 -2.44 16.55
CA LEU A 214 -7.46 -1.67 15.51
C LEU A 214 -6.59 -0.52 16.06
N GLY A 215 -7.18 0.41 16.82
CA GLY A 215 -6.48 1.61 17.28
C GLY A 215 -5.36 1.29 18.25
N THR A 216 -5.65 0.45 19.25
CA THR A 216 -4.64 0.07 20.26
C THR A 216 -3.45 -0.66 19.62
N ASN A 217 -3.70 -1.65 18.77
CA ASN A 217 -2.63 -2.47 18.21
C ASN A 217 -1.88 -1.74 17.09
N PHE A 218 -2.55 -0.86 16.33
CA PHE A 218 -1.87 -0.01 15.36
C PHE A 218 -0.87 0.94 16.03
N ASP A 219 -1.24 1.54 17.15
CA ASP A 219 -0.33 2.38 17.93
C ASP A 219 0.90 1.59 18.38
N ALA A 220 0.68 0.44 19.01
CA ALA A 220 1.74 -0.37 19.60
C ALA A 220 2.67 -1.03 18.57
N LYS A 221 2.15 -1.45 17.41
CA LYS A 221 2.89 -2.26 16.43
C LYS A 221 3.38 -1.48 15.21
N VAL A 222 2.81 -0.30 14.93
CA VAL A 222 3.20 0.54 13.79
C VAL A 222 3.60 1.94 14.24
N ILE A 223 2.72 2.71 14.88
CA ILE A 223 2.99 4.13 15.17
C ILE A 223 4.21 4.30 16.08
N GLN A 224 4.23 3.64 17.24
CA GLN A 224 5.35 3.80 18.18
C GLN A 224 6.67 3.27 17.62
N PRO A 225 6.77 2.04 17.09
CA PRO A 225 8.06 1.51 16.64
C PRO A 225 8.51 2.02 15.26
N LEU A 226 7.60 2.14 14.29
CA LEU A 226 7.93 2.35 12.88
C LEU A 226 7.73 3.81 12.43
N VAL A 227 7.01 4.64 13.19
CA VAL A 227 6.78 6.04 12.80
C VAL A 227 7.44 6.99 13.80
N LEU A 228 6.88 7.09 15.01
CA LEU A 228 7.37 8.02 16.03
C LEU A 228 8.71 7.59 16.61
N GLY A 229 8.96 6.28 16.71
CA GLY A 229 10.25 5.74 17.13
C GLY A 229 11.38 6.20 16.22
N GLN A 230 11.16 6.19 14.90
CA GLN A 230 12.12 6.69 13.94
C GLN A 230 12.28 8.21 14.02
N ALA A 231 11.16 8.94 14.00
CA ALA A 231 11.15 10.40 13.99
C ALA A 231 11.79 11.03 15.25
N ARG A 232 11.72 10.33 16.39
CA ARG A 232 12.34 10.74 17.67
C ARG A 232 13.76 10.24 17.85
N SER A 233 14.22 9.30 17.02
CA SER A 233 15.57 8.75 17.15
C SER A 233 16.62 9.79 16.75
N ASN A 234 17.86 9.62 17.25
CA ASN A 234 19.00 10.44 16.81
C ASN A 234 19.47 10.10 15.39
N VAL A 235 18.84 9.12 14.74
CA VAL A 235 19.08 8.75 13.35
C VAL A 235 18.01 9.42 12.48
N LEU A 236 18.43 10.03 11.38
CA LEU A 236 17.49 10.67 10.47
C LEU A 236 16.52 9.62 9.88
N MET A 237 15.21 9.80 10.07
CA MET A 237 14.18 9.01 9.38
C MET A 237 14.43 9.04 7.86
N PRO A 238 14.64 7.88 7.20
CA PRO A 238 15.06 7.84 5.82
C PRO A 238 13.93 8.24 4.89
N LYS A 239 12.74 7.63 4.94
CA LYS A 239 11.59 8.01 4.13
C LYS A 239 10.37 8.27 5.04
N PRO A 240 9.36 9.04 4.59
CA PRO A 240 8.05 9.00 5.23
C PRO A 240 7.45 7.59 5.16
N VAL A 241 6.51 7.28 6.05
CA VAL A 241 5.84 5.97 6.11
C VAL A 241 4.43 6.07 5.50
N LEU A 242 4.11 5.18 4.58
CA LEU A 242 2.74 4.89 4.14
C LEU A 242 2.27 3.63 4.86
N ALA A 243 1.33 3.77 5.79
CA ALA A 243 0.69 2.63 6.43
C ALA A 243 -0.58 2.24 5.66
N ILE A 244 -0.67 1.00 5.22
CA ILE A 244 -1.87 0.43 4.59
C ILE A 244 -2.51 -0.55 5.58
N LEU A 245 -3.61 -0.12 6.18
CA LEU A 245 -4.47 -0.95 7.01
C LEU A 245 -5.37 -1.81 6.13
N ILE A 246 -5.46 -3.10 6.41
CA ILE A 246 -6.45 -3.98 5.79
C ILE A 246 -7.28 -4.63 6.88
N THR A 247 -8.60 -4.45 6.85
CA THR A 247 -9.53 -4.99 7.86
C THR A 247 -10.88 -5.35 7.26
N ASP A 248 -11.61 -6.27 7.90
CA ASP A 248 -12.95 -6.69 7.52
C ASP A 248 -14.06 -6.12 8.42
N GLY A 249 -13.70 -5.31 9.42
CA GLY A 249 -14.60 -4.97 10.51
C GLY A 249 -14.32 -3.64 11.20
N GLU A 250 -15.32 -3.17 11.94
CA GLU A 250 -15.14 -2.06 12.88
C GLU A 250 -14.47 -2.51 14.18
N PRO A 251 -13.86 -1.59 14.96
CA PRO A 251 -13.21 -1.94 16.21
C PRO A 251 -14.14 -2.62 17.20
N ASN A 252 -13.64 -3.65 17.89
CA ASN A 252 -14.33 -4.30 19.00
C ASN A 252 -13.42 -4.49 20.22
N ASN A 253 -14.03 -4.51 21.41
CA ASN A 253 -13.32 -4.52 22.70
C ASN A 253 -12.30 -3.36 22.86
N GLU A 254 -12.58 -2.23 22.22
CA GLU A 254 -12.00 -0.92 22.45
C GLU A 254 -13.01 0.17 22.03
N LYS A 255 -12.69 1.45 22.21
CA LYS A 255 -13.54 2.53 21.69
C LYS A 255 -13.38 2.64 20.18
N LYS A 256 -14.48 2.87 19.45
CA LYS A 256 -14.46 3.03 17.99
C LYS A 256 -13.58 4.19 17.51
N ASP A 257 -13.53 5.27 18.28
CA ASP A 257 -12.72 6.47 18.01
C ASP A 257 -11.23 6.31 18.38
N LYS A 258 -10.80 5.14 18.89
CA LYS A 258 -9.41 4.96 19.31
C LYS A 258 -8.43 5.10 18.15
N ILE A 259 -8.80 4.63 16.96
CA ILE A 259 -7.95 4.78 15.77
C ILE A 259 -7.79 6.25 15.37
N VAL A 260 -8.87 7.04 15.44
CA VAL A 260 -8.87 8.49 15.17
C VAL A 260 -7.94 9.20 16.16
N GLU A 261 -8.04 8.87 17.46
CA GLU A 261 -7.16 9.42 18.49
C GLU A 261 -5.68 9.14 18.19
N VAL A 262 -5.37 7.90 17.79
CA VAL A 262 -4.01 7.44 17.50
C VAL A 262 -3.42 8.14 16.28
N ILE A 263 -4.16 8.19 15.17
CA ILE A 263 -3.71 8.83 13.92
C ILE A 263 -3.48 10.32 14.15
N ARG A 264 -4.45 11.02 14.76
CA ARG A 264 -4.33 12.44 15.08
C ARG A 264 -3.11 12.72 15.96
N LYS A 265 -2.94 11.95 17.04
CA LYS A 265 -1.81 12.13 17.96
C LYS A 265 -0.47 11.89 17.25
N ALA A 266 -0.39 10.89 16.37
CA ALA A 266 0.82 10.64 15.59
C ALA A 266 1.17 11.82 14.68
N LYS A 267 0.18 12.36 13.94
CA LYS A 267 0.36 13.53 13.08
C LYS A 267 0.75 14.78 13.87
N ASP A 268 0.11 15.03 15.02
CA ASP A 268 0.43 16.15 15.93
C ASP A 268 1.84 16.04 16.52
N ASP A 269 2.28 14.82 16.84
CA ASP A 269 3.64 14.58 17.32
C ASP A 269 4.67 14.77 16.20
N LEU A 270 4.38 14.33 14.97
CA LEU A 270 5.24 14.50 13.80
C LEU A 270 5.35 15.96 13.35
N GLU A 271 4.28 16.75 13.46
CA GLU A 271 4.29 18.18 13.17
C GLU A 271 5.26 18.96 14.06
N ARG A 272 5.55 18.43 15.26
CA ARG A 272 6.55 18.99 16.19
C ARG A 272 7.98 18.54 15.89
N THR A 273 8.18 17.69 14.89
CA THR A 273 9.51 17.27 14.41
C THR A 273 9.88 18.02 13.12
N PRO A 274 11.16 18.00 12.71
CA PRO A 274 11.57 18.57 11.43
C PRO A 274 10.94 17.92 10.18
N TYR A 275 10.27 16.76 10.33
CA TYR A 275 9.67 16.02 9.22
C TYR A 275 8.24 16.45 8.88
N GLY A 276 7.53 17.06 9.83
CA GLY A 276 6.14 17.46 9.66
C GLY A 276 5.16 16.29 9.63
N SER A 277 3.86 16.60 9.68
CA SER A 277 2.76 15.62 9.63
C SER A 277 2.73 14.75 8.37
N GLY A 278 3.26 15.24 7.23
CA GLY A 278 3.36 14.47 5.99
C GLY A 278 4.37 13.32 6.03
N ALA A 279 5.17 13.21 7.09
CA ALA A 279 6.05 12.08 7.34
C ALA A 279 5.31 10.73 7.50
N PHE A 280 3.98 10.77 7.62
CA PHE A 280 3.13 9.61 7.81
C PHE A 280 1.84 9.76 7.02
N ALA A 281 1.50 8.77 6.21
CA ALA A 281 0.24 8.65 5.47
C ALA A 281 -0.48 7.35 5.84
N VAL A 282 -1.81 7.34 5.80
CA VAL A 282 -2.62 6.18 6.21
C VAL A 282 -3.67 5.89 5.16
N GLN A 283 -3.60 4.70 4.59
CA GLN A 283 -4.65 4.10 3.78
C GLN A 283 -5.39 3.07 4.64
N ILE A 284 -6.71 3.04 4.58
CA ILE A 284 -7.53 1.99 5.21
C ILE A 284 -8.33 1.30 4.11
N ALA A 285 -8.13 0.00 3.95
CA ALA A 285 -8.79 -0.81 2.94
C ALA A 285 -9.67 -1.87 3.59
N GLN A 286 -10.90 -1.98 3.09
CA GLN A 286 -11.83 -3.03 3.50
C GLN A 286 -11.63 -4.31 2.69
N VAL A 287 -11.63 -5.46 3.37
CA VAL A 287 -11.86 -6.78 2.76
C VAL A 287 -13.18 -7.38 3.21
N GLY A 288 -13.84 -8.13 2.32
CA GLY A 288 -15.18 -8.65 2.59
C GLY A 288 -16.29 -7.59 2.55
N ARG A 289 -17.53 -8.03 2.72
CA ARG A 289 -18.75 -7.25 2.42
C ARG A 289 -19.51 -6.80 3.67
N ASP A 290 -18.85 -6.65 4.81
CA ASP A 290 -19.52 -6.19 6.03
C ASP A 290 -19.94 -4.71 5.90
N ALA A 291 -21.25 -4.46 5.87
CA ALA A 291 -21.81 -3.11 5.80
C ALA A 291 -21.50 -2.23 7.04
N LYS A 292 -21.18 -2.83 8.19
CA LYS A 292 -20.71 -2.08 9.36
C LYS A 292 -19.28 -1.61 9.19
N ALA A 293 -18.41 -2.45 8.60
CA ALA A 293 -17.05 -2.05 8.25
C ALA A 293 -17.08 -0.88 7.26
N GLN A 294 -17.93 -0.98 6.24
CA GLN A 294 -18.13 0.09 5.27
C GLN A 294 -18.52 1.42 5.94
N LYS A 295 -19.59 1.42 6.75
CA LYS A 295 -20.03 2.63 7.48
C LYS A 295 -18.97 3.18 8.42
N PHE A 296 -18.16 2.31 9.00
CA PHE A 296 -17.05 2.73 9.85
C PHE A 296 -15.98 3.44 9.02
N LEU A 297 -15.57 2.90 7.88
CA LEU A 297 -14.61 3.53 6.97
C LEU A 297 -15.14 4.87 6.44
N GLU A 298 -16.39 4.92 5.96
CA GLU A 298 -17.06 6.17 5.55
C GLU A 298 -17.02 7.24 6.66
N SER A 299 -17.18 6.82 7.92
CA SER A 299 -17.11 7.75 9.07
C SER A 299 -15.69 8.24 9.39
N LEU A 300 -14.66 7.47 9.04
CA LEU A 300 -13.27 7.90 9.20
C LEU A 300 -12.87 8.86 8.09
N ASP A 301 -13.29 8.56 6.86
CA ASP A 301 -13.02 9.34 5.66
C ASP A 301 -13.64 10.74 5.74
N THR A 302 -14.88 10.81 6.25
CA THR A 302 -15.59 12.09 6.47
C THR A 302 -15.33 12.72 7.86
N ASP A 303 -14.40 12.18 8.66
CA ASP A 303 -14.10 12.72 9.98
C ASP A 303 -13.46 14.11 9.86
N PRO A 304 -13.97 15.15 10.56
CA PRO A 304 -13.49 16.52 10.39
C PRO A 304 -12.07 16.74 10.93
N VAL A 305 -11.51 15.78 11.66
CA VAL A 305 -10.18 15.84 12.27
C VAL A 305 -9.18 15.02 11.49
N VAL A 306 -9.52 13.78 11.09
CA VAL A 306 -8.58 12.87 10.43
C VAL A 306 -8.91 12.53 8.98
N GLY A 307 -10.09 12.89 8.47
CA GLY A 307 -10.52 12.59 7.10
C GLY A 307 -9.50 13.05 6.07
N GLY A 308 -9.18 14.34 6.04
CA GLY A 308 -8.09 14.87 5.18
C GLY A 308 -6.67 14.45 5.57
N MET A 309 -6.49 13.46 6.46
CA MET A 309 -5.21 12.87 6.83
C MET A 309 -5.06 11.41 6.43
N ILE A 310 -6.14 10.77 5.98
CA ILE A 310 -6.25 9.35 5.63
C ILE A 310 -6.98 9.22 4.28
N ASP A 311 -6.95 8.03 3.68
CA ASP A 311 -7.86 7.65 2.59
C ASP A 311 -8.49 6.30 2.95
N CYS A 312 -9.78 6.15 2.69
CA CYS A 312 -10.51 4.91 2.86
C CYS A 312 -10.94 4.32 1.52
N THR A 313 -10.68 3.04 1.30
CA THR A 313 -11.14 2.31 0.10
C THR A 313 -12.02 1.14 0.52
N SER A 314 -13.27 1.15 0.06
CA SER A 314 -14.23 0.09 0.34
C SER A 314 -13.95 -1.17 -0.47
N TYR A 315 -14.65 -2.25 -0.17
CA TYR A 315 -14.57 -3.48 -0.98
C TYR A 315 -14.94 -3.19 -2.45
N TYR A 316 -14.25 -3.84 -3.39
CA TYR A 316 -14.35 -3.54 -4.84
C TYR A 316 -15.77 -3.30 -5.35
N GLU A 317 -16.70 -4.20 -5.04
CA GLU A 317 -18.08 -4.12 -5.54
C GLU A 317 -18.83 -2.89 -4.99
N MET A 318 -18.54 -2.50 -3.76
CA MET A 318 -19.14 -1.30 -3.15
C MET A 318 -18.52 -0.03 -3.75
N GLU A 319 -17.20 -0.03 -3.94
CA GLU A 319 -16.49 1.07 -4.59
C GLU A 319 -16.96 1.27 -6.04
N GLU A 320 -17.20 0.17 -6.76
CA GLU A 320 -17.75 0.18 -8.11
C GLU A 320 -19.15 0.81 -8.15
N GLU A 321 -20.01 0.52 -7.16
CA GLU A 321 -21.34 1.12 -7.04
C GLU A 321 -21.25 2.64 -6.82
N GLU A 322 -20.34 3.14 -5.98
CA GLU A 322 -20.12 4.58 -5.78
C GLU A 322 -19.60 5.27 -7.04
N PHE A 323 -18.60 4.69 -7.71
CA PHE A 323 -18.08 5.22 -8.98
C PHE A 323 -19.16 5.27 -10.06
N ALA A 324 -20.03 4.26 -10.12
CA ALA A 324 -21.12 4.21 -11.07
C ALA A 324 -22.14 5.35 -10.85
N LYS A 325 -22.37 5.79 -9.60
CA LYS A 325 -23.23 6.97 -9.32
C LYS A 325 -22.65 8.24 -9.91
N ASN A 326 -21.33 8.35 -9.97
CA ASN A 326 -20.60 9.46 -10.59
C ASN A 326 -20.37 9.26 -12.11
N GLY A 327 -20.92 8.19 -12.70
CA GLY A 327 -20.81 7.90 -14.13
C GLY A 327 -19.43 7.39 -14.57
N LEU A 328 -18.63 6.93 -13.62
CA LEU A 328 -17.30 6.36 -13.83
C LEU A 328 -17.38 4.83 -13.81
N ILE A 329 -16.35 4.18 -14.35
CA ILE A 329 -16.21 2.72 -14.32
C ILE A 329 -15.02 2.41 -13.42
N MET A 330 -15.27 1.72 -12.31
CA MET A 330 -14.21 1.14 -11.50
C MET A 330 -13.82 -0.21 -12.10
N THR A 331 -12.54 -0.43 -12.35
CA THR A 331 -12.00 -1.76 -12.69
C THR A 331 -11.23 -2.30 -11.49
N PRO A 332 -11.03 -3.63 -11.36
CA PRO A 332 -10.25 -4.19 -10.26
C PRO A 332 -8.82 -3.62 -10.19
N ASP A 333 -8.24 -3.33 -11.35
CA ASP A 333 -6.90 -2.76 -11.47
C ASP A 333 -6.85 -1.29 -11.03
N LEU A 334 -7.90 -0.51 -11.33
CA LEU A 334 -8.06 0.87 -10.83
C LEU A 334 -8.34 0.90 -9.32
N TRP A 335 -9.10 -0.06 -8.81
CA TRP A 335 -9.35 -0.20 -7.38
C TRP A 335 -8.06 -0.51 -6.62
N LEU A 336 -7.22 -1.41 -7.14
CA LEU A 336 -5.89 -1.67 -6.59
C LEU A 336 -4.99 -0.44 -6.67
N LEU A 337 -5.06 0.32 -7.76
CA LEU A 337 -4.30 1.57 -7.91
C LEU A 337 -4.70 2.55 -6.81
N LYS A 338 -6.01 2.81 -6.63
CA LYS A 338 -6.53 3.66 -5.55
C LYS A 338 -6.04 3.19 -4.18
N LEU A 339 -6.16 1.90 -3.88
CA LEU A 339 -5.65 1.32 -2.61
C LEU A 339 -4.15 1.60 -2.40
N CYS A 340 -3.33 1.64 -3.45
CA CYS A 340 -1.90 1.91 -3.31
C CYS A 340 -1.58 3.37 -3.03
N ILE A 341 -2.32 4.30 -3.65
CA ILE A 341 -1.89 5.71 -3.73
C ILE A 341 -2.90 6.72 -3.21
N GLY A 342 -4.13 6.33 -2.86
CA GLY A 342 -5.19 7.23 -2.39
C GLY A 342 -4.70 8.15 -1.27
N ALA A 343 -4.12 7.55 -0.23
CA ALA A 343 -3.57 8.30 0.92
C ALA A 343 -2.38 9.23 0.61
N ILE A 344 -1.76 9.15 -0.57
CA ILE A 344 -0.55 9.93 -0.92
C ILE A 344 -0.71 10.77 -2.20
N ASP A 345 -1.70 10.51 -3.04
CA ASP A 345 -1.98 11.30 -4.23
C ASP A 345 -3.39 11.90 -4.12
N PRO A 346 -3.50 13.22 -3.83
CA PRO A 346 -4.78 13.90 -3.67
C PRO A 346 -5.72 13.79 -4.88
N GLU A 347 -5.22 13.46 -6.08
CA GLU A 347 -6.07 13.21 -7.25
C GLU A 347 -6.84 11.88 -7.16
N TYR A 348 -6.44 10.97 -6.28
CA TYR A 348 -7.09 9.68 -6.06
C TYR A 348 -8.00 9.68 -4.84
N ASP A 349 -7.63 10.45 -3.82
CA ASP A 349 -8.45 10.78 -2.64
C ASP A 349 -9.75 11.50 -3.03
N SER A 350 -9.66 12.51 -3.92
CA SER A 350 -10.83 13.33 -4.27
C SER A 350 -11.76 12.75 -5.36
N LYS A 351 -11.66 11.45 -5.70
CA LYS A 351 -12.38 10.87 -6.87
C LYS A 351 -13.72 10.23 -6.51
N ASP A 352 -13.92 9.92 -5.24
CA ASP A 352 -15.15 9.37 -4.64
C ASP A 352 -15.91 10.38 -3.77
N GLU A 353 -15.27 11.52 -3.44
CA GLU A 353 -15.95 12.73 -2.93
C GLU A 353 -16.69 13.49 -4.05
#